data_AF-A0A511FSL7-F1
#
_entry.id   AF-A0A511FSL7-F1
#
_cell.length_a   1.000
_cell.length_b   1.000
_cell.length_c   1.000
_cell.angle_alpha   90.00
_cell.angle_beta   90.00
_cell.angle_gamma   90.00
#
_symmetry.space_group_name_H-M   'P 1'
#
loop_
_entity.id
_entity.type
_entity.pdbx_description
1 polymer ?
#
loop_
_entity_poly.entity_id
_entity_poly.type
_entity_poly.pdbx_seq_one_letter_code
_entity_poly.pdbx_strand_id
1 'polypeptide(L)'
;MALLRIFTMRSQITRYQTGRHCVSRAIRRLRHTRRLSPWDATDEDLQFMAALTERLGAPPVSNMMRYCGPEARHLDQLGESLGDWRRMLEALARRYPDLPRSGQRASDGTTLDSAPERIVWETLVQMVPDELELCCHPWLEEGRYLRSDFGLCAPDEETPLVCIEVMGMLGSDRICRADVEEASLDRLAKKQDWFSQPGRPLLRVIWLDMMAHPDWLEAICSEAIEAAVAQLVCNGEERRTSVPDHSARYGKQRSLSVSRWRARE
;
A
#
# COMPACT_ATOMS: atom_id res chain seq x y z
N MET A 1 5.71 16.69 -62.78
CA MET A 1 5.90 15.38 -63.42
C MET A 1 7.24 15.36 -64.14
N ALA A 2 8.26 14.80 -63.49
CA ALA A 2 9.57 14.56 -64.09
C ALA A 2 9.72 13.04 -64.27
N LEU A 3 9.90 12.67 -65.53
CA LEU A 3 10.08 11.32 -66.04
C LEU A 3 11.56 10.94 -66.01
N LEU A 4 11.77 9.61 -66.03
CA LEU A 4 12.86 8.87 -66.69
C LEU A 4 14.10 8.44 -65.87
N ARG A 5 14.19 7.10 -65.84
CA ARG A 5 15.34 6.24 -66.21
C ARG A 5 16.27 5.71 -65.11
N ILE A 6 15.78 4.61 -64.55
CA ILE A 6 16.46 3.32 -64.37
C ILE A 6 17.73 3.18 -65.22
N PHE A 7 18.86 2.94 -64.54
CA PHE A 7 20.07 2.36 -65.13
C PHE A 7 20.27 0.96 -64.55
N THR A 8 20.09 -0.04 -65.40
CA THR A 8 20.43 -1.44 -65.14
C THR A 8 21.83 -1.67 -65.70
N MET A 9 22.79 -2.05 -64.87
CA MET A 9 24.07 -2.58 -65.34
C MET A 9 24.38 -3.89 -64.62
N ARG A 10 24.24 -4.98 -65.37
CA ARG A 10 24.79 -6.30 -65.07
C ARG A 10 26.24 -6.33 -65.53
N SER A 11 27.13 -6.87 -64.71
CA SER A 11 28.35 -7.63 -65.02
C SER A 11 29.16 -7.69 -63.72
N GLN A 12 29.85 -8.74 -63.29
CA GLN A 12 30.12 -10.08 -63.78
C GLN A 12 30.56 -10.87 -62.53
N ILE A 13 30.39 -12.19 -62.60
CA ILE A 13 30.83 -13.15 -61.58
C ILE A 13 32.35 -13.29 -61.66
N THR A 14 33.03 -13.26 -60.52
CA THR A 14 34.30 -13.98 -60.35
C THR A 14 34.38 -14.51 -58.92
N ARG A 15 34.38 -15.85 -58.80
CA ARG A 15 34.72 -16.56 -57.57
C ARG A 15 36.23 -16.62 -57.47
N TYR A 16 36.78 -16.37 -56.28
CA TYR A 16 37.84 -17.20 -55.70
C TYR A 16 37.75 -17.15 -54.17
N GLN A 17 37.84 -18.34 -53.58
CA GLN A 17 37.84 -18.62 -52.14
C GLN A 17 39.12 -18.09 -51.47
N THR A 18 39.05 -17.72 -50.20
CA THR A 18 39.72 -18.43 -49.08
C THR A 18 39.36 -17.75 -47.76
N GLY A 19 39.22 -18.56 -46.71
CA GLY A 19 38.61 -18.17 -45.44
C GLY A 19 39.43 -17.21 -44.59
N ARG A 20 38.78 -16.64 -43.59
CA ARG A 20 38.88 -17.09 -42.19
C ARG A 20 37.84 -16.35 -41.36
N HIS A 21 37.27 -17.12 -40.45
CA HIS A 21 36.11 -16.82 -39.64
C HIS A 21 36.15 -15.44 -38.97
N CYS A 22 35.20 -14.58 -39.36
CA CYS A 22 34.82 -13.41 -38.61
C CYS A 22 34.25 -13.83 -37.24
N VAL A 23 34.93 -13.37 -36.20
CA VAL A 23 34.34 -12.62 -35.08
C VAL A 23 33.09 -13.24 -34.45
N SER A 24 33.34 -14.13 -33.50
CA SER A 24 32.83 -14.16 -32.12
C SER A 24 31.81 -13.07 -31.68
N ARG A 25 30.64 -12.98 -32.33
CA ARG A 25 29.50 -12.15 -31.90
C ARG A 25 28.17 -12.90 -31.86
N ALA A 26 28.15 -14.20 -32.13
CA ALA A 26 26.93 -14.99 -32.21
C ALA A 26 26.60 -15.83 -30.94
N ILE A 27 27.47 -15.85 -29.91
CA ILE A 27 27.27 -16.71 -28.72
C ILE A 27 27.00 -15.86 -27.46
N ARG A 28 26.13 -14.85 -27.58
CA ARG A 28 25.63 -14.10 -26.41
C ARG A 28 24.15 -13.75 -26.49
N ARG A 29 23.38 -14.48 -27.29
CA ARG A 29 21.92 -14.44 -27.30
C ARG A 29 21.40 -15.87 -27.21
N LEU A 30 20.35 -16.05 -26.40
CA LEU A 30 19.58 -17.27 -26.18
C LEU A 30 20.16 -18.25 -25.14
N ARG A 31 20.30 -17.79 -23.90
CA ARG A 31 19.74 -18.59 -22.79
C ARG A 31 18.26 -18.22 -22.68
N HIS A 32 17.44 -18.69 -23.62
CA HIS A 32 16.03 -18.88 -23.29
C HIS A 32 16.03 -19.99 -22.24
N THR A 33 15.80 -19.64 -20.98
CA THR A 33 15.26 -20.56 -20.00
C THR A 33 14.04 -21.20 -20.66
N ARG A 34 14.19 -22.45 -21.07
CA ARG A 34 13.16 -23.19 -21.80
C ARG A 34 12.01 -23.35 -20.82
N ARG A 35 10.96 -22.56 -21.01
CA ARG A 35 9.73 -22.62 -20.21
C ARG A 35 9.22 -24.07 -20.22
N LEU A 36 9.15 -24.71 -19.06
CA LEU A 36 8.79 -26.12 -18.94
C LEU A 36 7.27 -26.29 -18.95
N SER A 37 6.55 -25.27 -18.49
CA SER A 37 5.09 -25.22 -18.42
C SER A 37 4.56 -23.83 -18.80
N PRO A 38 3.39 -23.73 -19.48
CA PRO A 38 2.67 -22.46 -19.60
C PRO A 38 2.22 -21.86 -18.25
N TRP A 39 2.46 -22.56 -17.15
CA TRP A 39 2.19 -22.11 -15.79
C TRP A 39 3.48 -21.80 -15.01
N ASP A 40 4.62 -21.71 -15.70
CA ASP A 40 5.85 -21.17 -15.14
C ASP A 40 5.93 -19.67 -15.41
N ALA A 41 6.42 -18.93 -14.42
CA ALA A 41 6.75 -17.52 -14.53
C ALA A 41 7.83 -17.29 -15.60
N THR A 42 7.62 -16.27 -16.41
CA THR A 42 8.56 -15.79 -17.42
C THR A 42 9.61 -14.86 -16.82
N ASP A 43 10.64 -14.54 -17.60
CA ASP A 43 11.64 -13.55 -17.19
C ASP A 43 11.00 -12.15 -17.04
N GLU A 44 10.03 -11.84 -17.88
CA GLU A 44 9.23 -10.62 -17.85
C GLU A 44 8.35 -10.56 -16.59
N ASP A 45 7.65 -11.66 -16.24
CA ASP A 45 6.86 -11.74 -15.00
C ASP A 45 7.72 -11.49 -13.77
N LEU A 46 8.91 -12.10 -13.71
CA LEU A 46 9.82 -11.95 -12.60
C LEU A 46 10.40 -10.54 -12.51
N GLN A 47 10.64 -9.87 -13.64
CA GLN A 47 11.06 -8.46 -13.66
C GLN A 47 9.94 -7.53 -13.19
N PHE A 48 8.72 -7.75 -13.67
CA PHE A 48 7.54 -6.99 -13.25
C PHE A 48 7.31 -7.13 -11.74
N MET A 49 7.26 -8.38 -11.25
CA MET A 49 7.09 -8.68 -9.83
C MET A 49 8.21 -8.10 -8.97
N ALA A 50 9.47 -8.12 -9.45
CA ALA A 50 10.59 -7.54 -8.74
C ALA A 50 10.44 -6.02 -8.56
N ALA A 51 10.16 -5.30 -9.66
CA ALA A 51 9.96 -3.86 -9.63
C ALA A 51 8.78 -3.47 -8.73
N LEU A 52 7.66 -4.20 -8.82
CA LEU A 52 6.50 -3.94 -7.98
C LEU A 52 6.78 -4.25 -6.50
N THR A 53 7.47 -5.36 -6.20
CA THR A 53 7.86 -5.72 -4.83
C THR A 53 8.78 -4.68 -4.20
N GLU A 54 9.74 -4.15 -4.97
CA GLU A 54 10.66 -3.12 -4.50
C GLU A 54 9.90 -1.83 -4.13
N ARG A 55 8.98 -1.38 -4.99
CA ARG A 55 8.17 -0.18 -4.73
C ARG A 55 7.21 -0.33 -3.55
N LEU A 56 6.66 -1.53 -3.35
CA LEU A 56 5.68 -1.79 -2.29
C LEU A 56 6.31 -2.16 -0.94
N GLY A 57 7.61 -2.43 -0.87
CA GLY A 57 8.28 -2.95 0.33
C GLY A 57 7.87 -4.38 0.73
N ALA A 58 6.98 -5.02 -0.03
CA ALA A 58 6.51 -6.38 0.17
C ALA A 58 6.03 -6.99 -1.16
N PRO A 59 6.08 -8.33 -1.34
CA PRO A 59 5.56 -8.96 -2.55
C PRO A 59 4.05 -8.72 -2.68
N PRO A 60 3.55 -8.31 -3.87
CA PRO A 60 2.12 -8.17 -4.10
C PRO A 60 1.41 -9.53 -3.96
N VAL A 61 0.11 -9.51 -3.68
CA VAL A 61 -0.72 -10.73 -3.64
C VAL A 61 -1.29 -11.06 -5.03
N SER A 62 -1.62 -12.32 -5.27
CA SER A 62 -2.14 -12.79 -6.57
C SER A 62 -3.32 -11.97 -7.08
N ASN A 63 -4.28 -11.66 -6.21
CA ASN A 63 -5.50 -10.94 -6.57
C ASN A 63 -5.23 -9.50 -7.05
N MET A 64 -4.07 -8.91 -6.73
CA MET A 64 -3.69 -7.59 -7.23
C MET A 64 -3.39 -7.61 -8.73
N MET A 65 -2.95 -8.75 -9.27
CA MET A 65 -2.43 -8.83 -10.64
C MET A 65 -3.49 -8.49 -11.69
N ARG A 66 -4.78 -8.71 -11.38
CA ARG A 66 -5.89 -8.33 -12.25
C ARG A 66 -6.02 -6.82 -12.48
N TYR A 67 -5.40 -6.01 -11.62
CA TYR A 67 -5.42 -4.54 -11.67
C TYR A 67 -4.13 -3.94 -12.23
N CYS A 68 -3.08 -4.74 -12.39
CA CYS A 68 -1.77 -4.26 -12.84
C CYS A 68 -1.65 -4.01 -14.35
N GLY A 69 -2.73 -4.17 -15.12
CA GLY A 69 -2.74 -3.95 -16.57
C GLY A 69 -2.26 -5.15 -17.41
N PRO A 70 -2.09 -4.96 -18.74
CA PRO A 70 -1.77 -6.04 -19.67
C PRO A 70 -0.47 -6.79 -19.37
N GLU A 71 0.51 -6.11 -18.80
CA GLU A 71 1.83 -6.64 -18.43
C GLU A 71 1.72 -7.75 -17.38
N ALA A 72 0.71 -7.68 -16.51
CA ALA A 72 0.46 -8.66 -15.45
C ALA A 72 -0.57 -9.74 -15.83
N ARG A 73 -1.02 -9.79 -17.10
CA ARG A 73 -2.07 -10.73 -17.52
C ARG A 73 -1.70 -12.20 -17.26
N HIS A 74 -0.45 -12.56 -17.50
CA HIS A 74 0.02 -13.92 -17.24
C HIS A 74 0.14 -14.18 -15.72
N LEU A 75 0.54 -13.19 -14.93
CA LEU A 75 0.53 -13.25 -13.46
C LEU A 75 -0.88 -13.39 -12.86
N ASP A 76 -1.90 -12.73 -13.41
CA ASP A 76 -3.32 -12.92 -13.00
C ASP A 76 -3.74 -14.38 -13.21
N GLN A 77 -3.39 -14.96 -14.36
CA GLN A 77 -3.66 -16.38 -14.65
C GLN A 77 -2.92 -17.33 -13.69
N LEU A 78 -1.65 -17.06 -13.38
CA LEU A 78 -0.90 -17.85 -12.37
C LEU A 78 -1.53 -17.71 -10.98
N GLY A 79 -2.09 -16.54 -10.68
CA GLY A 79 -2.75 -16.23 -9.41
C GLY A 79 -4.02 -17.04 -9.12
N GLU A 80 -4.63 -17.65 -10.15
CA GLU A 80 -5.80 -18.53 -9.97
C GLU A 80 -5.45 -19.83 -9.23
N SER A 81 -4.16 -20.21 -9.20
CA SER A 81 -3.65 -21.40 -8.51
C SER A 81 -2.67 -21.03 -7.41
N LEU A 82 -3.02 -21.32 -6.15
CA LEU A 82 -2.11 -21.14 -5.01
C LEU A 82 -0.77 -21.85 -5.20
N GLY A 83 -0.78 -23.01 -5.86
CA GLY A 83 0.43 -23.77 -6.14
C GLY A 83 1.33 -23.09 -7.16
N ASP A 84 0.76 -22.46 -8.18
CA ASP A 84 1.50 -21.80 -9.25
C ASP A 84 2.02 -20.45 -8.78
N TRP A 85 1.19 -19.70 -8.05
CA TRP A 85 1.59 -18.48 -7.37
C TRP A 85 2.77 -18.70 -6.42
N ARG A 86 2.73 -19.77 -5.60
CA ARG A 86 3.86 -20.12 -4.72
C ARG A 86 5.13 -20.41 -5.50
N ARG A 87 5.05 -21.14 -6.62
CA ARG A 87 6.22 -21.41 -7.48
C ARG A 87 6.78 -20.14 -8.10
N MET A 88 5.93 -19.20 -8.50
CA MET A 88 6.36 -17.88 -8.98
C MET A 88 7.10 -17.12 -7.88
N LEU A 89 6.56 -17.04 -6.67
CA LEU A 89 7.22 -16.37 -5.54
C LEU A 89 8.57 -17.02 -5.17
N GLU A 90 8.65 -18.35 -5.23
CA GLU A 90 9.92 -19.06 -5.04
C GLU A 90 10.94 -18.74 -6.14
N ALA A 91 10.49 -18.66 -7.41
CA ALA A 91 11.35 -18.27 -8.52
C ALA A 91 11.84 -16.81 -8.39
N LEU A 92 10.97 -15.91 -7.93
CA LEU A 92 11.30 -14.52 -7.62
C LEU A 92 12.38 -14.45 -6.53
N ALA A 93 12.17 -15.12 -5.39
CA ALA A 93 13.12 -15.13 -4.28
C ALA A 93 14.49 -15.74 -4.64
N ARG A 94 14.53 -16.72 -5.56
CA ARG A 94 15.80 -17.28 -6.06
C ARG A 94 16.53 -16.30 -6.98
N ARG A 95 15.81 -15.54 -7.81
CA ARG A 95 16.40 -14.61 -8.79
C ARG A 95 16.80 -13.27 -8.17
N TYR A 96 16.02 -12.80 -7.20
CA TYR A 96 16.21 -11.52 -6.51
C TYR A 96 16.23 -11.76 -4.99
N PRO A 97 17.34 -12.28 -4.44
CA PRO A 97 17.41 -12.71 -3.03
C PRO A 97 17.33 -11.55 -2.03
N ASP A 98 17.60 -10.33 -2.49
CA ASP A 98 17.60 -9.11 -1.66
C ASP A 98 16.22 -8.46 -1.55
N LEU A 99 15.23 -8.92 -2.33
CA LEU A 99 13.87 -8.40 -2.23
C LEU A 99 13.19 -8.82 -0.92
N PRO A 100 12.27 -7.99 -0.41
CA PRO A 100 11.38 -8.37 0.67
C PRO A 100 10.73 -9.74 0.43
N ARG A 101 10.81 -10.62 1.43
CA ARG A 101 10.17 -11.95 1.35
C ARG A 101 8.69 -11.86 1.64
N SER A 102 7.94 -12.86 1.17
CA SER A 102 6.53 -13.02 1.53
C SER A 102 6.37 -13.24 3.03
N GLY A 103 5.22 -12.81 3.57
CA GLY A 103 4.89 -12.95 4.98
C GLY A 103 4.27 -11.67 5.56
N GLN A 104 3.81 -11.80 6.79
CA GLN A 104 3.06 -10.78 7.54
C GLN A 104 3.93 -9.81 8.34
N ARG A 105 5.24 -10.06 8.42
CA ARG A 105 6.16 -9.23 9.20
C ARG A 105 6.76 -8.13 8.33
N ALA A 106 6.55 -6.88 8.71
CA ALA A 106 7.11 -5.71 8.07
C ALA A 106 8.61 -5.53 8.37
N SER A 107 9.25 -4.60 7.66
CA SER A 107 10.68 -4.28 7.76
C SER A 107 11.12 -3.82 9.15
N ASP A 108 10.27 -3.09 9.87
CA ASP A 108 10.45 -2.64 11.26
C ASP A 108 10.22 -3.74 12.31
N GLY A 109 9.76 -4.92 11.86
CA GLY A 109 9.46 -6.06 12.70
C GLY A 109 8.01 -6.17 13.16
N THR A 110 7.14 -5.22 12.82
CA THR A 110 5.69 -5.24 13.08
C THR A 110 5.04 -6.44 12.40
N THR A 111 4.12 -7.14 13.10
CA THR A 111 3.40 -8.30 12.57
C THR A 111 1.96 -7.92 12.28
N LEU A 112 1.51 -8.19 11.05
CA LEU A 112 0.21 -7.78 10.53
C LEU A 112 -0.67 -8.99 10.20
N ASP A 113 -1.96 -8.79 10.02
CA ASP A 113 -2.87 -9.94 9.82
C ASP A 113 -2.85 -10.44 8.37
N SER A 114 -2.37 -9.63 7.43
CA SER A 114 -2.34 -9.99 6.02
C SER A 114 -1.18 -9.36 5.23
N ALA A 115 -0.87 -9.93 4.07
CA ALA A 115 0.13 -9.37 3.16
C ALA A 115 -0.30 -8.01 2.56
N PRO A 116 -1.58 -7.78 2.20
CA PRO A 116 -2.06 -6.46 1.82
C PRO A 116 -1.91 -5.40 2.92
N GLU A 117 -2.21 -5.75 4.18
CA GLU A 117 -1.91 -4.85 5.31
C GLU A 117 -0.43 -4.51 5.37
N ARG A 118 0.46 -5.48 5.19
CA ARG A 118 1.90 -5.21 5.15
C ARG A 118 2.29 -4.23 4.06
N ILE A 119 1.75 -4.37 2.85
CA ILE A 119 2.03 -3.43 1.77
C ILE A 119 1.66 -2.00 2.19
N VAL A 120 0.46 -1.82 2.77
CA VAL A 120 0.00 -0.52 3.23
C VAL A 120 0.85 0.02 4.40
N TRP A 121 1.23 -0.84 5.34
CA TRP A 121 2.09 -0.48 6.47
C TRP A 121 3.45 0.03 6.01
N GLU A 122 4.13 -0.69 5.11
CA GLU A 122 5.45 -0.31 4.58
C GLU A 122 5.41 1.06 3.90
N THR A 123 4.28 1.43 3.28
CA THR A 123 4.08 2.78 2.74
C THR A 123 3.82 3.81 3.84
N LEU A 124 2.87 3.54 4.76
CA LEU A 124 2.49 4.49 5.80
C LEU A 124 3.65 4.86 6.73
N VAL A 125 4.47 3.90 7.18
CA VAL A 125 5.58 4.18 8.11
C VAL A 125 6.65 5.11 7.53
N GLN A 126 6.72 5.25 6.21
CA GLN A 126 7.65 6.17 5.55
C GLN A 126 7.05 7.59 5.40
N MET A 127 5.74 7.73 5.57
CA MET A 127 5.00 8.95 5.23
C MET A 127 4.39 9.65 6.45
N VAL A 128 4.05 8.92 7.50
CA VAL A 128 3.40 9.49 8.69
C VAL A 128 4.36 10.48 9.38
N PRO A 129 3.92 11.73 9.61
CA PRO A 129 4.75 12.76 10.22
C PRO A 129 4.83 12.59 11.75
N ASP A 130 5.82 13.22 12.38
CA ASP A 130 6.10 13.11 13.82
C ASP A 130 4.92 13.59 14.71
N GLU A 131 4.04 14.45 14.21
CA GLU A 131 2.84 14.90 14.94
C GLU A 131 1.68 13.89 14.96
N LEU A 132 1.82 12.73 14.31
CA LEU A 132 0.83 11.65 14.32
C LEU A 132 1.48 10.33 14.74
N GLU A 133 0.68 9.48 15.39
CA GLU A 133 1.07 8.10 15.68
C GLU A 133 0.31 7.14 14.77
N LEU A 134 1.04 6.21 14.13
CA LEU A 134 0.45 5.11 13.38
C LEU A 134 0.21 3.92 14.31
N CYS A 135 -1.06 3.59 14.56
CA CYS A 135 -1.42 2.43 15.36
C CYS A 135 -1.88 1.26 14.49
N CYS A 136 -1.48 0.06 14.89
CA CYS A 136 -1.91 -1.19 14.26
C CYS A 136 -3.08 -1.78 15.03
N HIS A 137 -4.12 -2.18 14.31
CA HIS A 137 -5.32 -2.84 14.84
C HIS A 137 -5.99 -2.11 16.03
N PRO A 138 -6.30 -0.80 15.93
CA PRO A 138 -6.94 -0.08 17.03
C PRO A 138 -8.31 -0.67 17.37
N TRP A 139 -8.57 -0.78 18.66
CA TRP A 139 -9.89 -1.13 19.18
C TRP A 139 -10.82 0.07 19.07
N LEU A 140 -11.98 -0.12 18.44
CA LEU A 140 -12.90 0.99 18.15
C LEU A 140 -14.07 1.06 19.11
N GLU A 141 -14.44 -0.06 19.72
CA GLU A 141 -15.54 -0.14 20.69
C GLU A 141 -15.34 -1.35 21.62
N GLU A 142 -15.36 -1.13 22.94
CA GLU A 142 -15.29 -2.21 23.91
C GLU A 142 -16.47 -3.17 23.77
N GLY A 143 -16.21 -4.47 23.74
CA GLY A 143 -17.24 -5.51 23.67
C GLY A 143 -17.81 -5.79 22.28
N ARG A 144 -17.40 -5.05 21.24
CA ARG A 144 -17.58 -5.44 19.84
C ARG A 144 -16.21 -5.77 19.25
N TYR A 145 -16.10 -6.89 18.54
CA TYR A 145 -14.90 -7.22 17.75
C TYR A 145 -14.82 -6.34 16.49
N LEU A 146 -14.91 -5.01 16.65
CA LEU A 146 -14.76 -4.04 15.59
C LEU A 146 -13.42 -3.33 15.77
N ARG A 147 -12.48 -3.69 14.90
CA ARG A 147 -11.15 -3.10 14.79
C ARG A 147 -10.98 -2.55 13.39
N SER A 148 -10.18 -1.51 13.22
CA SER A 148 -9.65 -1.13 11.90
C SER A 148 -8.32 -1.83 11.66
N ASP A 149 -7.85 -1.89 10.41
CA ASP A 149 -6.50 -2.41 10.15
C ASP A 149 -5.43 -1.46 10.70
N PHE A 150 -5.58 -0.16 10.45
CA PHE A 150 -4.71 0.88 11.02
C PHE A 150 -5.51 2.07 11.53
N GLY A 151 -4.86 2.89 12.37
CA GLY A 151 -5.33 4.20 12.75
C GLY A 151 -4.22 5.23 12.75
N LEU A 152 -4.58 6.47 12.42
CA LEU A 152 -3.74 7.66 12.60
C LEU A 152 -4.26 8.39 13.82
N CYS A 153 -3.46 8.38 14.89
CA CYS A 153 -3.80 8.95 16.18
C CYS A 153 -3.11 10.29 16.40
N ALA A 154 -3.75 11.16 17.18
CA ALA A 154 -3.02 12.22 17.85
C ALA A 154 -2.06 11.59 18.88
N PRO A 155 -0.92 12.24 19.20
CA PRO A 155 -0.03 11.76 20.24
C PRO A 155 -0.78 11.61 21.57
N ASP A 156 -0.51 10.50 22.28
CA ASP A 156 -1.14 10.15 23.56
C ASP A 156 -2.68 9.94 23.52
N GLU A 157 -3.30 9.85 22.33
CA GLU A 157 -4.74 9.58 22.20
C GLU A 157 -5.04 8.15 21.72
N GLU A 158 -5.90 7.44 22.45
CA GLU A 158 -6.28 6.07 22.11
C GLU A 158 -7.25 5.98 20.92
N THR A 159 -8.04 7.03 20.68
CA THR A 159 -9.01 7.06 19.58
C THR A 159 -8.36 7.62 18.32
N PRO A 160 -8.34 6.86 17.21
CA PRO A 160 -7.82 7.37 15.95
C PRO A 160 -8.62 8.56 15.42
N LEU A 161 -7.95 9.52 14.81
CA LEU A 161 -8.56 10.59 14.02
C LEU A 161 -9.08 10.05 12.68
N VAL A 162 -8.27 9.18 12.07
CA VAL A 162 -8.59 8.46 10.84
C VAL A 162 -8.29 6.98 11.04
N CYS A 163 -9.25 6.14 10.72
CA CYS A 163 -9.11 4.69 10.62
C CYS A 163 -8.90 4.30 9.15
N ILE A 164 -8.02 3.34 8.91
CA ILE A 164 -7.74 2.78 7.59
C ILE A 164 -8.17 1.31 7.58
N GLU A 165 -8.92 0.93 6.56
CA GLU A 165 -9.26 -0.45 6.24
C GLU A 165 -8.61 -0.86 4.91
N VAL A 166 -7.96 -2.02 4.90
CA VAL A 166 -7.29 -2.57 3.74
C VAL A 166 -8.11 -3.71 3.15
N MET A 167 -8.64 -3.51 1.94
CA MET A 167 -9.27 -4.59 1.21
C MET A 167 -8.23 -5.47 0.52
N GLY A 168 -7.99 -6.65 1.10
CA GLY A 168 -7.04 -7.62 0.57
C GLY A 168 -7.52 -8.53 -0.57
N MET A 169 -8.78 -8.43 -1.00
CA MET A 169 -9.36 -9.35 -2.01
C MET A 169 -10.01 -8.65 -3.21
N LEU A 170 -10.32 -7.36 -3.10
CA LEU A 170 -11.14 -6.65 -4.07
C LEU A 170 -10.55 -5.27 -4.38
N GLY A 171 -10.72 -4.85 -5.63
CA GLY A 171 -10.51 -3.47 -6.04
C GLY A 171 -11.75 -2.62 -5.81
N SER A 172 -11.60 -1.31 -6.03
CA SER A 172 -12.64 -0.31 -5.85
C SER A 172 -13.83 -0.48 -6.81
N ASP A 173 -13.66 -1.27 -7.88
CA ASP A 173 -14.72 -1.70 -8.80
C ASP A 173 -15.74 -2.65 -8.16
N ARG A 174 -15.40 -3.27 -7.02
CA ARG A 174 -16.25 -4.21 -6.26
C ARG A 174 -16.71 -5.41 -7.09
N ILE A 175 -15.96 -5.79 -8.11
CA ILE A 175 -16.30 -6.95 -8.94
C ILE A 175 -15.84 -8.22 -8.24
N CYS A 176 -16.81 -9.06 -7.89
CA CYS A 176 -16.58 -10.36 -7.26
C CYS A 176 -16.40 -11.48 -8.30
N ARG A 177 -15.43 -12.36 -8.06
CA ARG A 177 -15.16 -13.63 -8.75
C ARG A 177 -15.51 -14.83 -7.87
N ALA A 178 -15.73 -14.65 -6.56
CA ALA A 178 -16.06 -15.72 -5.62
C ALA A 178 -16.92 -15.23 -4.44
N ASP A 179 -17.71 -16.14 -3.85
CA ASP A 179 -18.62 -15.87 -2.72
C ASP A 179 -17.91 -15.21 -1.51
N VAL A 180 -16.65 -15.54 -1.27
CA VAL A 180 -15.85 -14.96 -0.18
C VAL A 180 -15.58 -13.46 -0.36
N GLU A 181 -15.51 -13.00 -1.61
CA GLU A 181 -15.37 -11.59 -1.95
C GLU A 181 -16.68 -10.84 -1.69
N GLU A 182 -17.83 -11.41 -2.07
CA GLU A 182 -19.16 -10.85 -1.76
C GLU A 182 -19.38 -10.71 -0.25
N ALA A 183 -19.11 -11.79 0.51
CA ALA A 183 -19.20 -11.77 1.97
C ALA A 183 -18.27 -10.72 2.62
N SER A 184 -17.19 -10.34 1.94
CA SER A 184 -16.28 -9.30 2.43
C SER A 184 -16.79 -7.90 2.15
N LEU A 185 -17.48 -7.68 1.02
CA LEU A 185 -18.21 -6.43 0.78
C LEU A 185 -19.34 -6.23 1.78
N ASP A 186 -20.07 -7.28 2.14
CA ASP A 186 -21.13 -7.21 3.16
C ASP A 186 -20.58 -6.82 4.54
N ARG A 187 -19.42 -7.36 4.91
CA ARG A 187 -18.72 -6.97 6.15
C ARG A 187 -18.25 -5.53 6.10
N LEU A 188 -17.65 -5.12 4.98
CA LEU A 188 -17.21 -3.75 4.77
C LEU A 188 -18.39 -2.77 4.84
N ALA A 189 -19.52 -3.08 4.22
CA ALA A 189 -20.71 -2.23 4.24
C ALA A 189 -21.23 -1.99 5.68
N LYS A 190 -21.29 -3.04 6.51
CA LYS A 190 -21.66 -2.92 7.93
C LYS A 190 -20.66 -2.05 8.72
N LYS A 191 -19.37 -2.18 8.39
CA LYS A 191 -18.32 -1.37 9.01
C LYS A 191 -18.42 0.09 8.59
N GLN A 192 -18.63 0.37 7.30
CA GLN A 192 -18.86 1.72 6.78
C GLN A 192 -20.09 2.38 7.41
N ASP A 193 -21.18 1.63 7.60
CA ASP A 193 -22.36 2.12 8.32
C ASP A 193 -22.02 2.56 9.75
N TRP A 194 -21.26 1.74 10.50
CA TRP A 194 -20.79 2.11 11.83
C TRP A 194 -19.94 3.39 11.82
N PHE A 195 -18.98 3.51 10.90
CA PHE A 195 -18.13 4.70 10.78
C PHE A 195 -18.87 5.96 10.32
N SER A 196 -20.01 5.81 9.67
CA SER A 196 -20.83 6.96 9.23
C SER A 196 -21.58 7.66 10.36
N GLN A 197 -21.63 7.04 11.55
CA GLN A 197 -22.35 7.58 12.70
C GLN A 197 -21.63 8.81 13.29
N PRO A 198 -22.37 9.78 13.87
CA PRO A 198 -21.77 10.96 14.49
C PRO A 198 -20.77 10.61 15.60
N GLY A 199 -19.67 11.36 15.66
CA GLY A 199 -18.63 11.19 16.69
C GLY A 199 -17.73 9.96 16.48
N ARG A 200 -17.84 9.27 15.35
CA ARG A 200 -16.90 8.20 14.96
C ARG A 200 -15.71 8.75 14.17
N PRO A 201 -14.54 8.08 14.21
CA PRO A 201 -13.39 8.45 13.39
C PRO A 201 -13.73 8.46 11.90
N LEU A 202 -12.96 9.21 11.11
CA LEU A 202 -13.05 9.10 9.65
C LEU A 202 -12.57 7.73 9.20
N LEU A 203 -13.23 7.13 8.21
CA LEU A 203 -12.76 5.90 7.57
C LEU A 203 -12.13 6.18 6.21
N ARG A 204 -11.00 5.54 5.93
CA ARG A 204 -10.41 5.39 4.61
C ARG A 204 -10.32 3.92 4.25
N VAL A 205 -10.74 3.56 3.05
CA VAL A 205 -10.64 2.19 2.55
C VAL A 205 -9.61 2.17 1.42
N ILE A 206 -8.56 1.37 1.57
CA ILE A 206 -7.52 1.15 0.56
C ILE A 206 -7.83 -0.15 -0.15
N TRP A 207 -8.00 -0.08 -1.47
CA TRP A 207 -8.44 -1.20 -2.30
C TRP A 207 -7.26 -1.85 -3.04
N LEU A 208 -7.44 -3.09 -3.53
CA LEU A 208 -6.38 -3.82 -4.25
C LEU A 208 -5.86 -3.09 -5.50
N ASP A 209 -6.72 -2.42 -6.24
CA ASP A 209 -6.36 -1.63 -7.42
C ASP A 209 -5.50 -0.42 -7.05
N MET A 210 -5.74 0.19 -5.89
CA MET A 210 -4.89 1.26 -5.37
C MET A 210 -3.50 0.72 -4.99
N MET A 211 -3.43 -0.47 -4.38
CA MET A 211 -2.14 -1.12 -4.07
C MET A 211 -1.42 -1.64 -5.32
N ALA A 212 -2.15 -1.97 -6.39
CA ALA A 212 -1.57 -2.44 -7.66
C ALA A 212 -0.76 -1.35 -8.38
N HIS A 213 -0.98 -0.08 -8.02
CA HIS A 213 -0.30 1.09 -8.54
C HIS A 213 0.33 1.87 -7.38
N PRO A 214 1.65 1.72 -7.10
CA PRO A 214 2.24 2.32 -5.90
C PRO A 214 2.06 3.84 -5.80
N ASP A 215 2.01 4.55 -6.93
CA ASP A 215 1.72 6.00 -6.95
C ASP A 215 0.31 6.33 -6.42
N TRP A 216 -0.67 5.44 -6.65
CA TRP A 216 -2.04 5.59 -6.13
C TRP A 216 -2.11 5.22 -4.66
N LEU A 217 -1.36 4.21 -4.23
CA LEU A 217 -1.21 3.85 -2.83
C LEU A 217 -0.62 5.01 -2.01
N GLU A 218 0.48 5.60 -2.50
CA GLU A 218 1.08 6.79 -1.89
C GLU A 218 0.07 7.95 -1.82
N ALA A 219 -0.66 8.23 -2.90
CA ALA A 219 -1.67 9.28 -2.91
C ALA A 219 -2.79 9.07 -1.88
N ILE A 220 -3.37 7.86 -1.80
CA ILE A 220 -4.44 7.59 -0.84
C ILE A 220 -3.94 7.57 0.62
N CYS A 221 -2.69 7.16 0.85
CA CYS A 221 -2.03 7.29 2.14
C CYS A 221 -1.83 8.78 2.53
N SER A 222 -1.39 9.63 1.59
CA SER A 222 -1.28 11.08 1.80
C SER A 222 -2.62 11.70 2.16
N GLU A 223 -3.68 11.37 1.43
CA GLU A 223 -5.04 11.87 1.72
C GLU A 223 -5.54 11.45 3.11
N ALA A 224 -5.18 10.26 3.57
CA ALA A 224 -5.52 9.80 4.93
C ALA A 224 -4.76 10.61 6.00
N ILE A 225 -3.46 10.85 5.78
CA ILE A 225 -2.61 11.66 6.67
C ILE A 225 -3.10 13.11 6.73
N GLU A 226 -3.36 13.73 5.58
CA GLU A 226 -3.88 15.10 5.50
C GLU A 226 -5.22 15.24 6.24
N ALA A 227 -6.11 14.25 6.10
CA ALA A 227 -7.36 14.22 6.84
C ALA A 227 -7.14 14.11 8.36
N ALA A 228 -6.17 13.32 8.81
CA ALA A 228 -5.83 13.19 10.22
C ALA A 228 -5.24 14.49 10.78
N VAL A 229 -4.31 15.12 10.07
CA VAL A 229 -3.74 16.43 10.44
C VAL A 229 -4.84 17.50 10.53
N ALA A 230 -5.77 17.54 9.58
CA ALA A 230 -6.89 18.48 9.63
C ALA A 230 -7.78 18.27 10.87
N GLN A 231 -8.08 17.02 11.23
CA GLN A 231 -8.83 16.68 12.44
C GLN A 231 -8.08 17.10 13.72
N LEU A 232 -6.76 16.88 13.76
CA LEU A 232 -5.91 17.29 14.89
C LEU A 232 -5.99 18.80 15.14
N VAL A 233 -5.92 19.60 14.08
CA VAL A 233 -6.02 21.07 14.17
C VAL A 233 -7.40 21.50 14.67
N CYS A 234 -8.48 20.97 14.08
CA CYS A 234 -9.84 21.29 14.50
C CYS A 234 -10.09 20.95 15.99
N ASN A 235 -9.67 19.76 16.43
CA ASN A 235 -9.82 19.33 17.82
C ASN A 235 -9.00 20.21 18.78
N GLY A 236 -7.83 20.69 18.35
CA GLY A 236 -7.00 21.62 19.10
C GLY A 236 -7.65 23.01 19.30
N GLU A 237 -8.34 23.52 18.28
CA GLU A 237 -9.07 24.80 18.36
C GLU A 237 -10.30 24.71 19.29
N GLU A 238 -11.05 23.61 19.22
CA GLU A 238 -12.17 23.34 20.14
C GLU A 238 -11.71 23.25 21.59
N ARG A 239 -10.58 22.58 21.86
CA ARG A 239 -9.99 22.52 23.22
C ARG A 239 -9.54 23.90 23.71
N ARG A 240 -8.96 24.74 22.85
CA ARG A 240 -8.54 26.10 23.23
C ARG A 240 -9.72 27.04 23.53
N THR A 241 -10.82 26.89 22.82
CA THR A 241 -12.02 27.73 22.99
C THR A 241 -12.93 27.27 24.13
N SER A 242 -12.81 26.02 24.58
CA SER A 242 -13.58 25.44 25.68
C SER A 242 -12.95 25.60 27.06
N VAL A 243 -11.70 26.06 27.18
CA VAL A 243 -11.12 26.45 28.48
C VAL A 243 -11.78 27.77 28.92
N PRO A 244 -12.57 27.80 30.00
CA PRO A 244 -13.09 29.06 30.53
C PRO A 244 -11.91 29.87 31.04
N ASP A 245 -11.79 31.11 30.56
CA ASP A 245 -10.81 32.07 31.05
C ASP A 245 -11.06 32.34 32.54
N HIS A 246 -10.42 31.54 33.41
CA HIS A 246 -10.51 31.66 34.86
C HIS A 246 -9.81 32.92 35.39
N SER A 247 -9.28 33.79 34.51
CA SER A 247 -8.61 35.04 34.89
C SER A 247 -9.55 36.26 34.98
N ALA A 248 -10.82 36.16 34.56
CA ALA A 248 -11.75 37.29 34.55
C ALA A 248 -12.72 37.32 35.75
N ARG A 249 -12.27 37.05 36.97
CA ARG A 249 -13.01 37.39 38.22
C ARG A 249 -12.07 37.29 39.42
N TYR A 250 -11.42 38.38 39.80
CA TYR A 250 -11.24 38.82 41.20
C TYR A 250 -10.44 40.12 41.21
N GLY A 251 -11.12 41.23 41.54
CA GLY A 251 -10.48 42.54 41.59
C GLY A 251 -11.39 43.67 42.05
N LYS A 252 -12.21 43.45 43.09
CA LYS A 252 -12.79 44.57 43.85
C LYS A 252 -12.89 44.24 45.33
N GLN A 253 -11.96 44.83 46.07
CA GLN A 253 -11.99 45.27 47.48
C GLN A 253 -13.05 44.64 48.40
N ARG A 254 -12.56 43.97 49.44
CA ARG A 254 -12.99 44.27 50.82
C ARG A 254 -11.87 43.95 51.81
N SER A 255 -11.31 45.01 52.38
CA SER A 255 -10.67 44.97 53.68
C SER A 255 -11.73 44.68 54.75
N LEU A 256 -11.43 43.80 55.70
CA LEU A 256 -11.51 44.07 57.14
C LEU A 256 -11.09 42.84 57.97
N SER A 257 -9.97 43.02 58.68
CA SER A 257 -9.65 42.61 60.06
C SER A 257 -10.00 41.21 60.62
N VAL A 258 -8.93 40.46 60.89
CA VAL A 258 -8.53 39.89 62.21
C VAL A 258 -9.57 39.11 63.02
N SER A 259 -9.32 37.81 63.23
CA SER A 259 -9.07 37.25 64.58
C SER A 259 -8.60 35.79 64.56
N ARG A 260 -7.70 35.52 65.52
CA ARG A 260 -7.17 34.26 66.12
C ARG A 260 -7.95 32.97 65.80
N TRP A 261 -7.30 31.82 65.64
CA TRP A 261 -6.87 30.92 66.74
C TRP A 261 -5.78 29.91 66.33
N ARG A 262 -5.05 29.44 67.35
CA ARG A 262 -3.87 28.57 67.35
C ARG A 262 -4.18 27.07 67.17
N ALA A 263 -3.20 26.37 66.60
CA ALA A 263 -2.58 25.07 66.92
C ALA A 263 -3.27 23.97 67.77
N ARG A 264 -2.88 22.74 67.40
CA ARG A 264 -3.02 21.38 68.00
C ARG A 264 -4.29 20.65 67.55
N GLU A 265 -4.23 19.38 67.14
CA GLU A 265 -3.35 18.26 67.52
C GLU A 265 -2.58 17.63 66.34
#